data_AF-A0A8J2LIK4-F1
#
_entry.id   AF-A0A8J2LIK4-F1
#
_cell.length_a   1.000
_cell.length_b   1.000
_cell.length_c   1.000
_cell.angle_alpha   90.00
_cell.angle_beta   90.00
_cell.angle_gamma   90.00
#
_symmetry.space_group_name_H-M   'P 1'
#
loop_
_entity.id
_entity.type
_entity.pdbx_description
1 polymer ?
#
loop_
_entity_poly.entity_id
_entity_poly.type
_entity_poly.pdbx_seq_one_letter_code
_entity_poly.pdbx_strand_id
1 'polypeptide(L)'
;PTTNYGDACDAEAGKNVYLGNCSYSGAYQSLRFLLGEEFISKPNDSYFDPDSLKLFNQFEFYDGDIKNAAMGNLGFIYIPKTCEEPGQKCYLHINFHGCNEYPPSVAKRYIENNQFLPLAEENGIIVVFPLTTKVPFNMEGCWDFYSYTGSDFGKGNFDSSQFADCALEKI
;
A
#
# COMPACT_ATOMS: atom_id res chain seq x y z
N PRO A 1 -6.54 -0.68 -11.52
CA PRO A 1 -7.62 0.03 -12.26
C PRO A 1 -8.34 0.97 -11.30
N THR A 2 -8.68 2.16 -11.79
CA THR A 2 -9.42 3.19 -11.06
C THR A 2 -10.65 3.62 -11.86
N THR A 3 -11.53 4.42 -11.25
CA THR A 3 -12.69 4.97 -11.96
C THR A 3 -12.40 6.23 -12.77
N ASN A 4 -11.34 6.98 -12.44
CA ASN A 4 -11.14 8.33 -12.96
C ASN A 4 -9.68 8.81 -13.10
N TYR A 5 -8.67 8.01 -12.75
CA TYR A 5 -7.25 8.39 -12.84
C TYR A 5 -6.40 7.35 -13.55
N GLY A 6 -5.40 7.81 -14.29
CA GLY A 6 -4.43 6.95 -14.94
C GLY A 6 -4.49 7.02 -16.46
N ASP A 7 -3.68 6.18 -17.09
CA ASP A 7 -3.71 5.98 -18.54
C ASP A 7 -5.04 5.32 -18.97
N ALA A 8 -5.40 5.40 -20.25
CA ALA A 8 -6.60 4.72 -20.75
C ALA A 8 -6.50 3.21 -20.46
N CYS A 9 -7.62 2.55 -20.15
CA CYS A 9 -7.62 1.15 -19.70
C CYS A 9 -7.03 0.17 -20.72
N ASP A 10 -7.09 0.51 -22.00
CA ASP A 10 -6.57 -0.24 -23.14
C ASP A 10 -5.20 0.26 -23.63
N ALA A 11 -4.61 1.24 -22.94
CA ALA A 11 -3.27 1.74 -23.22
C ALA A 11 -2.21 1.04 -22.36
N GLU A 12 -0.96 1.07 -22.81
CA GLU A 12 0.18 0.68 -21.98
C GLU A 12 0.28 1.58 -20.76
N ALA A 13 0.18 0.98 -19.58
CA ALA A 13 0.29 1.68 -18.31
C ALA A 13 1.75 2.06 -18.04
N GLY A 14 2.01 3.31 -17.65
CA GLY A 14 3.36 3.67 -17.18
C GLY A 14 3.64 5.16 -17.01
N LYS A 15 2.87 6.05 -17.65
CA LYS A 15 3.07 7.50 -17.46
C LYS A 15 2.44 7.98 -16.15
N ASN A 16 1.33 7.36 -15.76
CA ASN A 16 0.54 7.74 -14.62
C ASN A 16 0.59 6.68 -13.51
N VAL A 17 1.80 6.38 -13.04
CA VAL A 17 2.06 5.44 -11.92
C VAL A 17 1.31 4.12 -12.09
N TYR A 18 1.39 3.55 -13.29
CA TYR A 18 0.80 2.27 -13.66
C TYR A 18 -0.69 2.09 -13.30
N LEU A 19 -1.41 3.19 -13.04
CA LEU A 19 -2.85 3.21 -12.82
C LEU A 19 -3.54 3.36 -14.17
N GLY A 20 -4.62 2.61 -14.36
CA GLY A 20 -5.50 2.69 -15.53
C GLY A 20 -6.86 3.26 -15.16
N ASN A 21 -7.33 4.26 -15.90
CA ASN A 21 -8.67 4.80 -15.81
C ASN A 21 -9.63 3.88 -16.58
N CYS A 22 -10.25 2.96 -15.83
CA CYS A 22 -11.06 1.87 -16.37
C CYS A 22 -12.55 2.01 -16.04
N SER A 23 -12.98 3.15 -15.48
CA SER A 23 -14.32 3.31 -14.90
C SER A 23 -14.67 2.17 -13.92
N TYR A 24 -13.65 1.59 -13.29
CA TYR A 24 -13.75 0.42 -12.42
C TYR A 24 -12.83 0.60 -11.21
N SER A 25 -13.41 0.69 -10.02
CA SER A 25 -12.63 0.80 -8.78
C SER A 25 -12.13 -0.59 -8.36
N GLY A 26 -10.87 -0.88 -8.67
CA GLY A 26 -10.23 -2.10 -8.20
C GLY A 26 -10.16 -2.16 -6.67
N ALA A 27 -9.88 -1.02 -6.03
CA ALA A 27 -9.79 -0.89 -4.58
C ALA A 27 -11.12 -1.22 -3.86
N TYR A 28 -12.23 -0.65 -4.34
CA TYR A 28 -13.54 -0.95 -3.76
C TYR A 28 -13.91 -2.42 -3.93
N GLN A 29 -13.70 -2.98 -5.12
CA GLN A 29 -14.10 -4.37 -5.39
C GLN A 29 -13.23 -5.37 -4.62
N SER A 30 -11.95 -5.09 -4.41
CA SER A 30 -11.09 -5.96 -3.60
C SER A 30 -11.49 -5.96 -2.13
N LEU A 31 -11.70 -4.78 -1.51
CA LEU A 31 -12.10 -4.73 -0.11
C LEU A 31 -13.51 -5.27 0.11
N ARG A 32 -14.45 -4.98 -0.79
CA ARG A 32 -15.80 -5.57 -0.76
C ARG A 32 -15.76 -7.10 -0.81
N PHE A 33 -14.90 -7.67 -1.64
CA PHE A 33 -14.73 -9.12 -1.71
C PHE A 33 -14.15 -9.71 -0.41
N LEU A 34 -13.17 -9.03 0.19
CA LEU A 34 -12.49 -9.52 1.40
C LEU A 34 -13.34 -9.38 2.67
N LEU A 35 -14.05 -8.26 2.81
CA LEU A 35 -14.77 -7.91 4.04
C LEU A 35 -16.24 -8.26 4.00
N GLY A 36 -16.83 -8.39 2.81
CA GLY A 36 -18.28 -8.54 2.61
C GLY A 36 -18.95 -7.21 2.22
N GLU A 37 -20.03 -7.31 1.45
CA GLU A 37 -20.73 -6.13 0.91
C GLU A 37 -21.46 -5.34 1.99
N GLU A 38 -21.81 -5.99 3.09
CA GLU A 38 -22.46 -5.42 4.26
C GLU A 38 -21.51 -4.59 5.13
N PHE A 39 -20.19 -4.75 4.97
CA PHE A 39 -19.17 -4.07 5.75
C PHE A 39 -18.45 -2.95 4.98
N ILE A 40 -18.69 -2.83 3.67
CA ILE A 40 -18.03 -1.84 2.83
C ILE A 40 -19.06 -1.04 2.03
N SER A 41 -19.16 0.24 2.34
CA SER A 41 -19.90 1.20 1.54
C SER A 41 -19.05 1.67 0.37
N LYS A 42 -19.71 1.93 -0.77
CA LYS A 42 -19.05 2.62 -1.88
C LYS A 42 -18.77 4.06 -1.43
N PRO A 43 -17.51 4.52 -1.45
CA PRO A 43 -17.20 5.85 -0.98
C PRO A 43 -17.84 6.90 -1.89
N ASN A 44 -18.15 8.07 -1.32
CA ASN A 44 -18.29 9.26 -2.14
C ASN A 44 -16.89 9.55 -2.71
N ASP A 45 -16.74 9.37 -4.04
CA ASP A 45 -15.48 9.12 -4.78
C ASP A 45 -14.33 10.15 -4.63
N SER A 46 -14.37 11.09 -3.68
CA SER A 46 -13.48 12.26 -3.67
C SER A 46 -12.95 12.73 -2.32
N TYR A 47 -13.52 12.35 -1.16
CA TYR A 47 -13.09 12.92 0.12
C TYR A 47 -12.20 11.97 0.91
N PHE A 48 -11.03 12.47 1.28
CA PHE A 48 -10.16 11.94 2.33
C PHE A 48 -9.46 13.14 2.98
N ASP A 49 -9.01 12.99 4.23
CA ASP A 49 -8.21 14.03 4.89
C ASP A 49 -6.73 13.85 4.53
N PRO A 50 -6.10 14.77 3.79
CA PRO A 50 -4.68 14.64 3.44
C PRO A 50 -3.76 14.63 4.66
N ASP A 51 -4.17 15.21 5.80
CA ASP A 51 -3.38 15.21 7.04
C ASP A 51 -3.40 13.84 7.74
N SER A 52 -4.35 12.97 7.38
CA SER A 52 -4.42 11.58 7.84
C SER A 52 -3.43 10.66 7.12
N LEU A 53 -2.82 11.09 6.01
CA LEU A 53 -1.75 10.35 5.33
C LEU A 53 -0.38 10.73 5.92
N LYS A 54 0.20 9.83 6.71
CA LYS A 54 1.43 10.05 7.48
C LYS A 54 2.56 9.18 6.94
N LEU A 55 3.79 9.65 7.10
CA LEU A 55 4.99 8.81 6.92
C LEU A 55 5.26 8.05 8.22
N PHE A 56 5.73 6.81 8.11
CA PHE A 56 6.24 6.05 9.25
C PHE A 56 7.62 5.46 8.94
N ASN A 57 8.35 5.10 9.98
CA ASN A 57 9.72 4.59 9.87
C ASN A 57 9.70 3.06 9.81
N GLN A 58 10.04 2.48 8.65
CA GLN A 58 10.00 1.02 8.46
C GLN A 58 11.08 0.27 9.25
N PHE A 59 12.10 0.95 9.78
CA PHE A 59 13.06 0.32 10.70
C PHE A 59 12.40 -0.17 11.98
N GLU A 60 11.24 0.35 12.37
CA GLU A 60 10.54 -0.15 13.55
C GLU A 60 10.11 -1.62 13.38
N PHE A 61 10.00 -2.11 12.16
CA PHE A 61 9.64 -3.49 11.83
C PHE A 61 10.85 -4.38 11.55
N TYR A 62 12.08 -3.86 11.63
CA TYR A 62 13.27 -4.61 11.27
C TYR A 62 14.52 -4.26 12.09
N ASP A 63 15.14 -5.29 12.67
CA ASP A 63 16.32 -5.15 13.54
C ASP A 63 17.67 -5.24 12.78
N GLY A 64 17.65 -5.31 11.44
CA GLY A 64 18.85 -5.44 10.59
C GLY A 64 19.05 -4.29 9.58
N ASP A 65 19.95 -4.50 8.59
CA ASP A 65 20.09 -3.56 7.47
C ASP A 65 18.93 -3.70 6.48
N ILE A 66 17.96 -2.78 6.57
CA ILE A 66 16.70 -2.80 5.81
C ILE A 66 16.90 -2.91 4.29
N LYS A 67 18.09 -2.54 3.79
CA LYS A 67 18.44 -2.72 2.37
C LYS A 67 18.64 -4.17 1.98
N ASN A 68 19.10 -5.03 2.89
CA ASN A 68 19.20 -6.48 2.61
C ASN A 68 17.81 -7.10 2.41
N ALA A 69 16.80 -6.54 3.10
CA ALA A 69 15.39 -6.87 2.92
C ALA A 69 14.76 -6.25 1.65
N ALA A 70 15.53 -5.46 0.88
CA ALA A 70 15.05 -4.63 -0.23
C ALA A 70 13.89 -3.69 0.14
N MET A 71 13.87 -3.25 1.41
CA MET A 71 12.86 -2.35 1.93
C MET A 71 13.39 -0.90 1.99
N GLY A 72 12.51 0.06 1.77
CA GLY A 72 12.79 1.48 1.99
C GLY A 72 12.87 1.82 3.48
N ASN A 73 13.39 3.00 3.80
CA ASN A 73 13.43 3.47 5.20
C ASN A 73 12.07 3.98 5.69
N LEU A 74 11.19 4.39 4.77
CA LEU A 74 9.92 5.03 5.06
C LEU A 74 8.80 4.29 4.35
N GLY A 75 7.63 4.25 4.97
CA GLY A 75 6.36 3.87 4.37
C GLY A 75 5.31 4.96 4.60
N PHE A 76 4.14 4.80 4.01
CA PHE A 76 2.98 5.65 4.31
C PHE A 76 1.91 4.88 5.07
N ILE A 77 1.21 5.54 5.97
CA ILE A 77 0.05 5.01 6.66
C ILE A 77 -1.07 6.04 6.60
N TYR A 78 -2.27 5.59 6.24
CA TYR A 78 -3.49 6.38 6.33
C TYR A 78 -4.29 5.93 7.54
N ILE A 79 -4.53 6.86 8.47
CA ILE A 79 -5.35 6.63 9.66
C ILE A 79 -6.55 7.57 9.60
N PRO A 80 -7.76 7.06 9.30
CA PRO A 80 -8.98 7.85 9.39
C PRO A 80 -9.15 8.42 10.79
N LYS A 81 -9.67 9.65 10.93
CA LYS A 81 -9.89 10.27 12.26
C LYS A 81 -10.79 9.42 13.16
N THR A 82 -11.76 8.72 12.56
CA THR A 82 -12.64 7.80 13.30
C THR A 82 -11.88 6.67 13.99
N CYS A 83 -10.72 6.26 13.46
CA CYS A 83 -9.86 5.24 14.05
C CYS A 83 -8.97 5.76 15.18
N GLU A 84 -8.84 7.07 15.34
CA GLU A 84 -8.10 7.69 16.45
C GLU A 84 -9.00 7.84 17.71
N GLU A 85 -10.31 7.66 17.57
CA GLU A 85 -11.26 7.78 18.68
C GLU A 85 -11.20 6.59 19.65
N PRO A 86 -11.21 6.83 20.98
CA PRO A 86 -11.16 5.77 21.97
C PRO A 86 -12.28 4.74 21.82
N GLY A 87 -11.92 3.46 21.80
CA GLY A 87 -12.86 2.34 21.76
C GLY A 87 -13.39 2.00 20.35
N GLN A 88 -12.96 2.73 19.32
CA GLN A 88 -13.28 2.33 17.95
C GLN A 88 -12.45 1.15 17.47
N LYS A 89 -13.12 0.29 16.69
CA LYS A 89 -12.49 -0.82 16.01
C LYS A 89 -12.39 -0.47 14.53
N CYS A 90 -11.19 -0.57 13.99
CA CYS A 90 -10.93 -0.35 12.58
C CYS A 90 -10.36 -1.60 11.94
N TYR A 91 -10.62 -1.76 10.64
CA TYR A 91 -9.94 -2.75 9.83
C TYR A 91 -8.54 -2.27 9.48
N LEU A 92 -7.65 -3.20 9.17
CA LEU A 92 -6.31 -2.92 8.66
C LEU A 92 -6.17 -3.53 7.27
N HIS A 93 -5.72 -2.75 6.31
CA HIS A 93 -5.38 -3.20 4.97
C HIS A 93 -3.94 -2.83 4.63
N ILE A 94 -3.17 -3.77 4.08
CA ILE A 94 -1.83 -3.50 3.57
C ILE A 94 -1.92 -3.46 2.05
N ASN A 95 -1.55 -2.32 1.46
CA ASN A 95 -1.57 -2.12 0.01
C ASN A 95 -0.15 -2.04 -0.53
N PHE A 96 0.20 -3.02 -1.37
CA PHE A 96 1.51 -3.15 -1.98
C PHE A 96 1.55 -2.46 -3.35
N HIS A 97 2.50 -1.54 -3.53
CA HIS A 97 2.75 -0.89 -4.81
C HIS A 97 3.40 -1.84 -5.83
N GLY A 98 3.37 -1.51 -7.12
CA GLY A 98 4.05 -2.22 -8.18
C GLY A 98 5.53 -1.82 -8.37
N CYS A 99 6.21 -2.46 -9.31
CA CYS A 99 7.58 -2.09 -9.68
C CYS A 99 7.67 -0.64 -10.17
N ASN A 100 8.81 0.03 -9.93
CA ASN A 100 9.08 1.44 -10.22
C ASN A 100 8.25 2.46 -9.42
N GLU A 101 7.38 2.03 -8.51
CA GLU A 101 6.58 2.91 -7.65
C GLU A 101 7.19 3.14 -6.27
N TYR A 102 8.34 2.52 -5.98
CA TYR A 102 9.05 2.64 -4.70
C TYR A 102 9.52 4.06 -4.31
N PRO A 103 9.88 4.99 -5.23
CA PRO A 103 10.36 6.31 -4.81
C PRO A 103 9.25 7.07 -4.05
N PRO A 104 9.51 7.69 -2.87
CA PRO A 104 8.45 8.25 -2.04
C PRO A 104 7.52 9.24 -2.73
N SER A 105 8.03 10.06 -3.66
CA SER A 105 7.21 11.00 -4.44
C SER A 105 6.31 10.30 -5.47
N VAL A 106 6.77 9.19 -6.05
CA VAL A 106 6.01 8.36 -6.99
C VAL A 106 4.97 7.55 -6.23
N ALA A 107 5.37 6.93 -5.12
CA ALA A 107 4.49 6.22 -4.21
C ALA A 107 3.35 7.11 -3.70
N LYS A 108 3.64 8.33 -3.23
CA LYS A 108 2.61 9.26 -2.78
C LYS A 108 1.58 9.55 -3.88
N ARG A 109 2.04 9.77 -5.12
CA ARG A 109 1.15 9.98 -6.27
C ARG A 109 0.32 8.73 -6.59
N TYR A 110 0.90 7.53 -6.48
CA TYR A 110 0.15 6.28 -6.59
C TYR A 110 -0.93 6.19 -5.50
N ILE A 111 -0.56 6.39 -4.23
CA ILE A 111 -1.45 6.30 -3.06
C ILE A 111 -2.63 7.27 -3.16
N GLU A 112 -2.38 8.52 -3.54
CA GLU A 112 -3.42 9.54 -3.67
C GLU A 112 -4.42 9.24 -4.79
N ASN A 113 -4.08 8.37 -5.73
CA ASN A 113 -4.88 8.12 -6.93
C ASN A 113 -5.33 6.65 -7.09
N ASN A 114 -4.88 5.73 -6.24
CA ASN A 114 -5.26 4.31 -6.30
C ASN A 114 -6.66 4.03 -5.69
N GLN A 115 -7.31 5.06 -5.16
CA GLN A 115 -8.67 5.07 -4.57
C GLN A 115 -8.84 4.36 -3.21
N PHE A 116 -7.75 3.97 -2.54
CA PHE A 116 -7.84 3.40 -1.19
C PHE A 116 -8.12 4.45 -0.11
N LEU A 117 -7.60 5.67 -0.23
CA LEU A 117 -7.79 6.72 0.80
C LEU A 117 -9.27 7.11 1.05
N PRO A 118 -10.09 7.45 0.04
CA PRO A 118 -11.50 7.76 0.28
C PRO A 118 -12.30 6.54 0.77
N LEU A 119 -11.93 5.34 0.32
CA LEU A 119 -12.53 4.10 0.79
C LEU A 119 -12.22 3.85 2.28
N ALA A 120 -10.99 4.13 2.68
CA ALA A 120 -10.51 4.02 4.05
C ALA A 120 -11.18 5.01 4.99
N GLU A 121 -11.30 6.27 4.56
CA GLU A 121 -11.96 7.34 5.32
C GLU A 121 -13.41 6.99 5.64
N GLU A 122 -14.17 6.54 4.64
CA GLU A 122 -15.60 6.25 4.78
C GLU A 122 -15.87 5.00 5.64
N ASN A 123 -14.97 4.01 5.61
CA ASN A 123 -15.23 2.68 6.16
C ASN A 123 -14.42 2.36 7.43
N GLY A 124 -13.66 3.31 7.98
CA GLY A 124 -12.85 3.07 9.17
C GLY A 124 -11.78 2.00 8.94
N ILE A 125 -11.02 2.15 7.86
CA ILE A 125 -9.94 1.23 7.48
C ILE A 125 -8.61 1.97 7.58
N ILE A 126 -7.71 1.46 8.40
CA ILE A 126 -6.31 1.89 8.39
C ILE A 126 -5.64 1.24 7.18
N VAL A 127 -4.94 2.03 6.37
CA VAL A 127 -4.22 1.50 5.20
C VAL A 127 -2.73 1.75 5.33
N VAL A 128 -1.93 0.69 5.28
CA VAL A 128 -0.46 0.74 5.30
C VAL A 128 0.05 0.52 3.90
N PHE A 129 0.90 1.44 3.43
CA PHE A 129 1.57 1.41 2.15
C PHE A 129 3.08 1.30 2.39
N PRO A 130 3.60 0.08 2.60
CA PRO A 130 5.02 -0.11 2.74
C PRO A 130 5.73 0.14 1.42
N LEU A 131 6.95 0.65 1.47
CA LEU A 131 7.78 0.90 0.29
C LEU A 131 9.00 -0.01 0.30
N THR A 132 9.28 -0.58 -0.86
CA THR A 132 10.55 -1.24 -1.15
C THR A 132 11.65 -0.20 -1.46
N THR A 133 12.83 -0.68 -1.79
CA THR A 133 13.87 0.14 -2.41
C THR A 133 14.60 -0.65 -3.49
N LYS A 134 15.31 0.06 -4.37
CA LYS A 134 16.16 -0.61 -5.36
C LYS A 134 17.40 -1.21 -4.70
N VAL A 135 17.75 -2.41 -5.11
CA VAL A 135 18.96 -3.13 -4.69
C VAL A 135 19.66 -3.69 -5.93
N PRO A 136 20.95 -4.08 -5.86
CA PRO A 136 21.57 -4.84 -6.95
C PRO A 136 20.66 -6.02 -7.33
N PHE A 137 20.42 -6.22 -8.63
CA PHE A 137 19.51 -7.24 -9.19
C PHE A 137 17.99 -6.97 -9.05
N ASN A 138 17.57 -5.89 -8.42
CA ASN A 138 16.18 -5.39 -8.44
C ASN A 138 16.19 -3.85 -8.59
N MET A 139 16.48 -3.38 -9.79
CA MET A 139 16.68 -1.96 -10.08
C MET A 139 15.35 -1.19 -10.15
N GLU A 140 14.28 -1.92 -10.43
CA GLU A 140 12.91 -1.44 -10.47
C GLU A 140 12.30 -1.33 -9.06
N GLY A 141 12.96 -1.85 -8.02
CA GLY A 141 12.44 -1.83 -6.65
C GLY A 141 11.11 -2.57 -6.55
N CYS A 142 10.98 -3.72 -7.19
CA CYS A 142 9.84 -4.61 -7.02
C CYS A 142 9.84 -5.22 -5.60
N TRP A 143 8.72 -5.81 -5.20
CA TRP A 143 8.67 -6.77 -4.10
C TRP A 143 9.43 -8.05 -4.46
N ASP A 144 9.94 -8.78 -3.47
CA ASP A 144 10.54 -10.07 -3.74
C ASP A 144 9.48 -11.14 -4.00
N PHE A 145 9.30 -11.47 -5.27
CA PHE A 145 8.44 -12.56 -5.74
C PHE A 145 9.21 -13.66 -6.48
N TYR A 146 10.55 -13.56 -6.56
CA TYR A 146 11.42 -14.52 -7.26
C TYR A 146 12.71 -14.87 -6.49
N SER A 147 12.73 -14.61 -5.19
CA SER A 147 13.79 -14.98 -4.23
C SER A 147 15.13 -14.25 -4.43
N TYR A 148 15.12 -12.99 -4.87
CA TYR A 148 16.36 -12.21 -5.02
C TYR A 148 16.99 -11.76 -3.69
N THR A 149 16.24 -11.78 -2.58
CA THR A 149 16.76 -11.62 -1.21
C THR A 149 17.49 -12.87 -0.72
N GLY A 150 17.49 -13.94 -1.52
CA GLY A 150 18.31 -15.12 -1.29
C GLY A 150 17.76 -16.01 -0.18
N SER A 151 18.60 -16.35 0.79
CA SER A 151 18.23 -17.33 1.83
C SER A 151 17.10 -16.88 2.74
N ASP A 152 16.83 -15.58 2.81
CA ASP A 152 15.82 -14.96 3.68
C ASP A 152 14.40 -15.00 3.07
N PHE A 153 14.27 -15.28 1.77
CA PHE A 153 12.99 -15.40 1.07
C PHE A 153 12.04 -16.41 1.73
N GLY A 154 10.88 -15.93 2.18
CA GLY A 154 9.78 -16.73 2.71
C GLY A 154 10.10 -17.61 3.92
N LYS A 155 11.15 -17.31 4.70
CA LYS A 155 11.64 -18.18 5.78
C LYS A 155 11.49 -17.65 7.21
N GLY A 156 10.70 -16.61 7.43
CA GLY A 156 10.51 -15.99 8.76
C GLY A 156 11.57 -14.95 9.13
N ASN A 157 12.57 -14.73 8.27
CA ASN A 157 13.49 -13.59 8.37
C ASN A 157 12.94 -12.44 7.53
N PHE A 158 12.80 -11.25 8.12
CA PHE A 158 12.16 -10.10 7.47
C PHE A 158 12.85 -9.74 6.15
N ASP A 159 12.06 -9.85 5.08
CA ASP A 159 12.35 -9.28 3.79
C ASP A 159 11.07 -8.69 3.18
N SER A 160 11.17 -8.08 2.00
CA SER A 160 9.99 -7.50 1.35
C SER A 160 8.85 -8.52 1.15
N SER A 161 9.12 -9.82 1.00
CA SER A 161 8.07 -10.85 0.87
C SER A 161 7.29 -11.11 2.17
N GLN A 162 7.84 -10.72 3.33
CA GLN A 162 7.31 -11.00 4.66
C GLN A 162 6.86 -9.76 5.43
N PHE A 163 6.85 -8.58 4.79
CA PHE A 163 6.51 -7.34 5.48
C PHE A 163 5.19 -7.42 6.26
N ALA A 164 4.15 -8.03 5.69
CA ALA A 164 2.85 -8.14 6.33
C ALA A 164 2.91 -8.90 7.66
N ASP A 165 3.59 -10.04 7.70
CA ASP A 165 3.66 -10.88 8.90
C ASP A 165 4.39 -10.14 10.03
N CYS A 166 5.52 -9.52 9.73
CA CYS A 166 6.31 -8.80 10.74
C CYS A 166 5.66 -7.48 11.19
N ALA A 167 4.92 -6.80 10.32
CA ALA A 167 4.18 -5.59 10.70
C ALA A 167 3.04 -5.94 11.67
N LEU A 168 2.32 -7.04 11.40
CA LEU A 168 1.21 -7.50 12.25
C LEU A 168 1.67 -8.00 13.62
N GLU A 169 2.89 -8.52 13.76
CA GLU A 169 3.45 -8.91 15.07
C GLU A 169 3.76 -7.72 15.99
N LYS A 170 3.84 -6.50 15.44
CA LYS A 170 4.20 -5.28 16.20
C LYS A 170 3.03 -4.32 16.45
N ILE A 171 1.81 -4.64 15.96
CA ILE A 171 0.57 -3.87 16.14
C ILE A 171 -0.31 -4.55 17.19
#